data_AF-A0A4P7IF60-F1
#
_entry.id   AF-A0A4P7IF60-F1
#
_cell.length_a   1.000
_cell.length_b   1.000
_cell.length_c   1.000
_cell.angle_alpha   90.00
_cell.angle_beta   90.00
_cell.angle_gamma   90.00
#
_symmetry.space_group_name_H-M   'P 1'
#
loop_
_entity.id
_entity.type
_entity.pdbx_description
1 polymer ?
#
loop_
_entity_poly.entity_id
_entity_poly.type
_entity_poly.pdbx_seq_one_letter_code
_entity_poly.pdbx_strand_id
1 'polypeptide(L)'
;MTLSPTVHAPPLHALVELRRVLRRPPEGAELGRWRWTVRQRMSGVRDLLLHEAVTPESGWLEPRHGVALRERRTLLRRLSALGPRVLEAPDVEAVRLDALRLVDDVRHHLQRRNDLAWDDVEGELGGSD
;
A
#
# COMPACT_ATOMS: atom_id res chain seq x y z
N MET A 1 11.94 6.42 32.79
CA MET A 1 11.15 7.17 31.80
C MET A 1 10.94 6.23 30.61
N THR A 2 9.89 5.42 30.70
CA THR A 2 9.57 4.35 29.73
C THR A 2 8.88 4.97 28.53
N LEU A 3 9.53 4.96 27.38
CA LEU A 3 8.85 5.21 26.12
C LEU A 3 7.92 4.02 25.88
N SER A 4 6.63 4.22 26.15
CA SER A 4 5.59 3.32 25.66
C SER A 4 5.69 3.26 24.15
N PRO A 5 5.87 2.08 23.53
CA PRO A 5 5.74 1.96 22.09
C PRO A 5 4.27 2.17 21.77
N THR A 6 3.93 3.39 21.37
CA THR A 6 2.60 3.75 20.88
C THR A 6 2.22 2.74 19.80
N VAL A 7 1.08 2.09 20.02
CA VAL A 7 0.54 0.98 19.23
C VAL A 7 0.43 1.36 17.74
N HIS A 8 1.44 1.02 16.93
CA HIS A 8 1.33 0.98 15.47
C HIS A 8 0.76 -0.37 15.03
N ALA A 9 -0.53 -0.59 15.28
CA ALA A 9 -1.25 -1.64 14.55
C ALA A 9 -1.43 -1.18 13.07
N PRO A 10 -1.11 -2.02 12.07
CA PRO A 10 -0.17 -1.61 11.03
C PRO A 10 -0.85 -1.11 9.73
N PRO A 11 -0.11 -0.38 8.86
CA PRO A 11 -0.50 -0.06 7.47
C PRO A 11 -1.18 -1.24 6.73
N LEU A 12 -0.83 -2.48 7.06
CA LEU A 12 -1.41 -3.68 6.45
C LEU A 12 -2.93 -3.84 6.64
N HIS A 13 -3.58 -3.20 7.63
CA HIS A 13 -5.03 -3.34 7.81
C HIS A 13 -5.82 -2.86 6.58
N ALA A 14 -5.44 -1.73 5.98
CA ALA A 14 -6.09 -1.22 4.78
C ALA A 14 -5.98 -2.20 3.59
N LEU A 15 -4.84 -2.86 3.44
CA LEU A 15 -4.63 -3.89 2.41
C LEU A 15 -5.45 -5.14 2.69
N VAL A 16 -5.53 -5.59 3.94
CA VAL A 16 -6.34 -6.74 4.35
C VAL A 16 -7.82 -6.49 4.05
N GLU A 17 -8.33 -5.31 4.42
CA GLU A 17 -9.73 -4.95 4.17
C GLU A 17 -10.03 -4.83 2.67
N LEU A 18 -9.13 -4.22 1.88
CA LEU A 18 -9.28 -4.18 0.42
C LEU A 18 -9.27 -5.59 -0.18
N ARG A 19 -8.33 -6.45 0.21
CA ARG A 19 -8.26 -7.85 -0.27
C ARG A 19 -9.51 -8.63 0.11
N ARG A 20 -10.05 -8.41 1.32
CA ARG A 20 -11.26 -9.08 1.82
C ARG A 20 -12.46 -8.76 0.94
N VAL A 21 -12.68 -7.48 0.61
CA VAL A 21 -13.83 -7.09 -0.24
C VAL A 21 -13.65 -7.54 -1.70
N LEU A 22 -12.42 -7.74 -2.15
CA LEU A 22 -12.10 -8.24 -3.50
C LEU A 22 -12.25 -9.76 -3.66
N ARG A 23 -12.53 -10.55 -2.60
CA ARG A 23 -12.55 -12.02 -2.69
C ARG A 23 -13.54 -12.56 -3.74
N ARG A 24 -14.73 -11.97 -3.84
CA ARG A 24 -15.73 -12.36 -4.84
C ARG A 24 -16.66 -11.17 -5.11
N PRO A 25 -16.75 -10.69 -6.36
CA PRO A 25 -17.73 -9.66 -6.72
C PRO A 25 -19.13 -10.30 -6.72
N PRO A 26 -20.15 -9.63 -6.16
CA PRO A 26 -21.52 -10.07 -6.31
C PRO A 26 -22.03 -9.79 -7.73
N GLU A 27 -23.07 -10.52 -8.11
CA GLU A 27 -23.78 -10.33 -9.38
C GLU A 27 -25.05 -9.50 -9.18
N GLY A 28 -25.60 -8.95 -10.27
CA GLY A 28 -26.88 -8.25 -10.27
C GLY A 28 -26.89 -6.97 -9.41
N ALA A 29 -27.97 -6.79 -8.63
CA ALA A 29 -28.26 -5.53 -7.93
C ALA A 29 -27.20 -5.10 -6.91
N GLU A 30 -26.46 -6.06 -6.32
CA GLU A 30 -25.45 -5.77 -5.30
C GLU A 30 -24.10 -5.31 -5.87
N LEU A 31 -23.92 -5.39 -7.20
CA LEU A 31 -22.65 -5.00 -7.84
C LEU A 31 -22.30 -3.53 -7.59
N GLY A 32 -23.29 -2.62 -7.66
CA GLY A 32 -23.06 -1.19 -7.41
C GLY A 32 -22.54 -0.93 -5.99
N ARG A 33 -23.12 -1.60 -4.99
CA ARG A 33 -22.69 -1.52 -3.58
C ARG A 33 -21.27 -2.05 -3.39
N TRP A 34 -20.94 -3.15 -4.05
CA TRP A 34 -19.60 -3.72 -4.03
C TRP A 34 -18.57 -2.76 -4.63
N ARG A 35 -18.84 -2.18 -5.82
CA ARG A 35 -17.96 -1.20 -6.47
C ARG A 35 -17.69 -0.01 -5.57
N TRP A 36 -18.73 0.53 -4.93
CA TRP A 36 -18.59 1.62 -3.98
C TRP A 36 -17.71 1.24 -2.78
N THR A 37 -17.94 0.06 -2.21
CA THR A 37 -17.16 -0.44 -1.07
C THR A 37 -15.68 -0.61 -1.43
N VAL A 38 -15.38 -1.20 -2.59
CA VAL A 38 -13.99 -1.30 -3.11
C VAL A 38 -13.38 0.09 -3.23
N ARG A 39 -14.09 1.06 -3.82
CA ARG A 39 -13.61 2.43 -4.01
C ARG A 39 -13.29 3.13 -2.69
N GLN A 40 -14.09 2.88 -1.64
CA GLN A 40 -13.84 3.37 -0.29
C GLN A 40 -12.61 2.69 0.33
N ARG A 41 -12.46 1.37 0.23
CA ARG A 41 -11.27 0.68 0.76
C ARG A 41 -9.97 1.09 0.05
N MET A 42 -10.04 1.44 -1.23
CA MET A 42 -8.90 1.99 -1.97
C MET A 42 -8.39 3.33 -1.40
N SER A 43 -9.22 4.14 -0.73
CA SER A 43 -8.74 5.39 -0.11
C SER A 43 -7.79 5.11 1.05
N GLY A 44 -8.09 4.10 1.89
CA GLY A 44 -7.19 3.71 2.98
C GLY A 44 -5.82 3.24 2.49
N VAL A 45 -5.77 2.55 1.33
CA VAL A 45 -4.49 2.16 0.70
C VAL A 45 -3.75 3.39 0.14
N ARG A 46 -4.48 4.38 -0.39
CA ARG A 46 -3.90 5.64 -0.84
C ARG A 46 -3.28 6.39 0.34
N ASP A 47 -4.01 6.51 1.45
CA ASP A 47 -3.58 7.25 2.62
C ASP A 47 -2.32 6.62 3.22
N LEU A 48 -2.29 5.29 3.29
CA LEU A 48 -1.10 4.52 3.66
C LEU A 48 0.11 4.89 2.79
N LEU A 49 -0.03 4.85 1.47
CA LEU A 49 1.08 5.17 0.55
C LEU A 49 1.51 6.63 0.66
N LEU A 50 0.61 7.55 0.99
CA LEU A 50 0.95 8.96 1.19
C LEU A 50 1.70 9.19 2.52
N HIS A 51 1.23 8.60 3.62
CA HIS A 51 1.84 8.73 4.95
C HIS A 51 3.24 8.12 5.02
N GLU A 52 3.52 7.10 4.21
CA GLU A 52 4.87 6.54 4.04
C GLU A 52 5.94 7.59 3.65
N ALA A 53 5.55 8.77 3.10
CA ALA A 53 6.51 9.81 2.71
C ALA A 53 7.17 10.51 3.89
N VAL A 54 6.48 10.50 5.03
CA VAL A 54 6.65 11.51 6.07
C VAL A 54 7.74 11.11 7.06
N THR A 55 8.19 9.85 7.05
CA THR A 55 9.28 9.38 7.92
C THR A 55 10.64 9.82 7.37
N PRO A 56 11.31 10.80 7.98
CA PRO A 56 12.57 11.35 7.52
C PRO A 56 13.70 10.76 8.38
N GLU A 57 13.90 9.45 8.30
CA GLU A 57 15.03 8.80 8.95
C GLU A 57 16.12 8.65 7.89
N SER A 58 17.15 9.49 8.04
CA SER A 58 18.51 9.46 7.47
C SER A 58 18.74 8.63 6.19
N GLY A 59 18.83 9.29 5.02
CA GLY A 59 19.38 8.60 3.82
C GLY A 59 18.85 9.01 2.44
N TRP A 60 18.15 10.14 2.29
CA TRP A 60 17.49 10.54 1.02
C TRP A 60 18.40 10.62 -0.22
N LEU A 61 19.73 10.58 -0.06
CA LEU A 61 20.73 10.63 -1.13
C LEU A 61 21.22 9.26 -1.60
N GLU A 62 20.81 8.16 -0.96
CA GLU A 62 21.24 6.84 -1.38
C GLU A 62 20.39 6.31 -2.56
N PRO A 63 20.99 5.67 -3.57
CA PRO A 63 20.28 5.17 -4.75
C PRO A 63 19.07 4.29 -4.44
N ARG A 64 19.13 3.50 -3.35
CA ARG A 64 18.07 2.60 -2.87
C ARG A 64 16.80 3.34 -2.43
N HIS A 65 16.94 4.47 -1.75
CA HIS A 65 15.82 5.34 -1.35
C HIS A 65 15.13 5.97 -2.58
N GLY A 66 15.90 6.30 -3.62
CA GLY A 66 15.37 6.79 -4.89
C GLY A 66 14.52 5.78 -5.67
N VAL A 67 14.86 4.48 -5.60
CA VAL A 67 14.07 3.39 -6.22
C VAL A 67 12.71 3.25 -5.51
N ALA A 68 12.71 3.18 -4.17
CA ALA A 68 11.48 3.07 -3.38
C ALA A 68 10.51 4.23 -3.63
N LEU A 69 11.02 5.47 -3.76
CA LEU A 69 10.18 6.63 -4.07
C LEU A 69 9.52 6.53 -5.46
N ARG A 70 10.24 6.07 -6.49
CA ARG A 70 9.71 5.88 -7.84
C ARG A 70 8.67 4.77 -7.89
N GLU A 71 8.91 3.70 -7.17
CA GLU A 71 7.97 2.61 -7.04
C GLU A 71 6.66 3.07 -6.39
N ARG A 72 6.75 3.75 -5.24
CA ARG A 72 5.60 4.33 -4.55
C ARG A 72 4.77 5.24 -5.45
N ARG A 73 5.42 6.13 -6.21
CA ARG A 73 4.75 6.99 -7.21
C ARG A 73 4.03 6.16 -8.28
N THR A 74 4.61 5.03 -8.70
CA THR A 74 3.99 4.12 -9.65
C THR A 74 2.76 3.43 -9.06
N LEU A 75 2.82 2.98 -7.81
CA LEU A 75 1.68 2.40 -7.10
C LEU A 75 0.54 3.40 -6.93
N LEU A 76 0.84 4.65 -6.54
CA LEU A 76 -0.15 5.73 -6.43
C LEU A 76 -0.83 6.05 -7.78
N ARG A 77 -0.07 6.06 -8.88
CA ARG A 77 -0.64 6.25 -10.23
C ARG A 77 -1.57 5.10 -10.61
N ARG A 78 -1.13 3.85 -10.39
CA ARG A 78 -1.95 2.66 -10.68
C ARG A 78 -3.23 2.63 -9.86
N LEU A 79 -3.15 2.96 -8.57
CA LEU A 79 -4.32 3.08 -7.69
C LEU A 79 -5.29 4.15 -8.18
N SER A 80 -4.78 5.31 -8.62
CA SER A 80 -5.60 6.40 -9.14
C SER A 80 -6.28 6.02 -10.46
N ALA A 81 -5.58 5.32 -11.36
CA ALA A 81 -6.13 4.84 -12.62
C ALA A 81 -7.20 3.75 -12.44
N LEU A 82 -7.09 2.94 -11.38
CA LEU A 82 -8.04 1.88 -11.06
C LEU A 82 -9.36 2.44 -10.50
N GLY A 83 -9.34 3.62 -9.88
CA GLY A 83 -10.51 4.22 -9.20
C GLY A 83 -11.76 4.34 -10.08
N PRO A 84 -11.69 4.99 -11.26
CA PRO A 84 -12.81 5.06 -12.20
C PRO A 84 -13.19 3.69 -12.76
N ARG A 85 -12.20 2.84 -13.09
CA ARG A 85 -12.42 1.49 -13.63
C ARG A 85 -13.25 0.62 -12.69
N VAL A 86 -13.05 0.73 -11.37
CA VAL A 86 -13.87 0.03 -10.37
C VAL A 86 -15.34 0.40 -10.47
N LEU A 87 -15.67 1.65 -10.78
CA LEU A 87 -17.04 2.13 -10.83
C LEU A 87 -17.73 1.78 -12.15
N GLU A 88 -16.98 1.84 -13.26
CA GLU A 88 -17.56 1.93 -14.60
C GLU A 88 -17.27 0.72 -15.50
N ALA A 89 -16.21 -0.05 -15.25
CA ALA A 89 -15.80 -1.09 -16.19
C ALA A 89 -16.85 -2.23 -16.28
N PRO A 90 -17.22 -2.66 -17.51
CA PRO A 90 -18.18 -3.75 -17.69
C PRO A 90 -17.60 -5.09 -17.24
N ASP A 91 -16.31 -5.31 -17.48
CA ASP A 91 -15.58 -6.50 -17.01
C ASP A 91 -15.14 -6.31 -15.56
N VAL A 92 -16.01 -6.73 -14.65
CA VAL A 92 -15.78 -6.68 -13.19
C VAL A 92 -14.63 -7.60 -12.77
N GLU A 93 -14.47 -8.74 -13.43
CA GLU A 93 -13.47 -9.73 -13.07
C GLU A 93 -12.06 -9.24 -13.40
N ALA A 94 -11.86 -8.65 -14.59
CA ALA A 94 -10.60 -8.03 -14.95
C ALA A 94 -10.19 -6.94 -13.95
N VAL A 95 -11.14 -6.08 -13.54
CA VAL A 95 -10.86 -5.05 -12.53
C VAL A 95 -10.54 -5.64 -11.17
N ARG A 96 -11.23 -6.70 -10.75
CA ARG A 96 -10.94 -7.42 -9.51
C ARG A 96 -9.51 -7.98 -9.51
N LEU A 97 -9.09 -8.60 -10.60
CA LEU A 97 -7.74 -9.16 -10.75
C LEU A 97 -6.67 -8.07 -10.74
N ASP A 98 -6.90 -6.95 -11.44
CA ASP A 98 -6.01 -5.79 -11.41
C ASP A 98 -5.89 -5.20 -10.00
N ALA A 99 -7.00 -5.13 -9.25
CA ALA A 99 -7.01 -4.67 -7.88
C ALA A 99 -6.26 -5.61 -6.92
N LEU A 100 -6.42 -6.93 -7.09
CA LEU A 100 -5.69 -7.93 -6.31
C LEU A 100 -4.18 -7.86 -6.56
N ARG A 101 -3.77 -7.73 -7.83
CA ARG A 101 -2.35 -7.52 -8.19
C ARG A 101 -1.79 -6.26 -7.54
N LEU A 102 -2.54 -5.15 -7.58
CA LEU A 102 -2.12 -3.91 -6.93
C LEU A 102 -1.96 -4.08 -5.41
N VAL A 103 -2.85 -4.81 -4.75
CA VAL A 103 -2.72 -5.13 -3.31
C VAL A 103 -1.43 -5.89 -3.03
N ASP A 104 -1.11 -6.90 -3.83
CA ASP A 104 0.11 -7.69 -3.66
C ASP A 104 1.37 -6.87 -3.92
N ASP A 105 1.36 -5.99 -4.93
CA ASP A 105 2.47 -5.09 -5.22
C ASP A 105 2.71 -4.08 -4.08
N VAL A 106 1.64 -3.50 -3.51
CA VAL A 106 1.77 -2.60 -2.35
C VAL A 106 2.32 -3.34 -1.14
N ARG A 107 1.88 -4.58 -0.90
CA ARG A 107 2.43 -5.41 0.18
C ARG A 107 3.94 -5.63 0.00
N HIS A 108 4.39 -5.99 -1.20
CA HIS A 108 5.82 -6.20 -1.47
C HIS A 108 6.65 -4.90 -1.35
N HIS A 109 6.08 -3.75 -1.73
CA HIS A 109 6.71 -2.45 -1.53
C HIS A 109 6.92 -2.15 -0.04
N LEU A 110 5.88 -2.34 0.79
CA LEU A 110 5.98 -2.13 2.23
C LEU A 110 6.98 -3.09 2.88
N GLN A 111 7.02 -4.35 2.45
CA GLN A 111 7.98 -5.32 2.97
C GLN A 111 9.41 -4.89 2.68
N ARG A 112 9.73 -4.58 1.41
CA ARG A 112 11.07 -4.09 1.04
C ARG A 112 11.46 -2.81 1.75
N ARG A 113 10.51 -1.91 2.01
CA ARG A 113 10.75 -0.69 2.80
C ARG A 113 11.13 -0.99 4.24
N ASN A 114 10.46 -1.94 4.87
CA ASN A 114 10.81 -2.37 6.23
C ASN A 114 12.17 -3.05 6.25
N ASP A 115 12.47 -3.91 5.27
CA ASP A 115 13.77 -4.59 5.16
C ASP A 115 14.92 -3.57 5.05
N LEU A 116 14.75 -2.55 4.19
CA LEU A 116 15.73 -1.45 4.07
C LEU A 116 15.92 -0.65 5.37
N ALA A 117 14.85 -0.40 6.12
CA ALA A 117 14.95 0.32 7.38
C ALA A 117 15.72 -0.48 8.45
N TRP A 118 15.62 -1.82 8.43
CA TRP A 118 16.43 -2.67 9.29
C TRP A 118 17.90 -2.70 8.88
N ASP A 119 18.18 -2.77 7.57
CA ASP A 119 19.56 -2.72 7.05
C ASP A 119 20.27 -1.40 7.43
N ASP A 120 19.57 -0.27 7.39
CA ASP A 120 20.12 1.05 7.73
C ASP A 120 20.49 1.16 9.22
N VAL A 121 19.65 0.61 10.12
CA VAL A 121 19.92 0.56 11.56
C VAL A 121 21.09 -0.37 11.90
N GLU A 122 21.18 -1.53 11.25
CA GLU A 122 22.30 -2.47 11.47
C GLU A 122 23.64 -1.87 11.02
N GLY A 123 23.65 -1.12 9.91
CA GLY A 123 24.84 -0.42 9.42
C GLY A 123 25.32 0.74 10.32
N GLU A 124 24.39 1.47 10.96
CA GLU A 124 24.73 2.55 11.90
C GLU A 124 25.24 2.03 13.25
N LEU A 125 24.81 0.83 13.68
CA LEU A 125 25.24 0.21 14.94
C LEU A 125 26.54 -0.60 14.84
N GLY A 126 26.93 -1.03 13.64
CA GLY A 126 28.17 -1.80 13.39
C GLY A 126 29.43 -0.95 13.13
N GLY A 127 29.34 0.38 13.21
CA GLY A 127 30.43 1.32 12.88
C GLY A 127 31.36 1.71 14.03
N SER A 128 31.24 1.07 15.20
CA SER A 128 32.13 1.31 16.35
C SER A 128 33.01 0.10 16.62
N ASP A 129 34.09 -0.01 15.86
CA ASP A 129 35.32 -0.75 16.20
C ASP A 129 36.55 0.04 15.72
#